data_AF-A0A258BHF0-F1
#
_entry.id   AF-A0A258BHF0-F1
#
_cell.length_a   1.000
_cell.length_b   1.000
_cell.length_c   1.000
_cell.angle_alpha   90.00
_cell.angle_beta   90.00
_cell.angle_gamma   90.00
#
_symmetry.space_group_name_H-M   'P 1'
#
loop_
_entity.id
_entity.type
_entity.pdbx_description
1 polymer ?
#
loop_
_entity_poly.entity_id
_entity_poly.type
_entity_poly.pdbx_seq_one_letter_code
_entity_poly.pdbx_strand_id
1 'polypeptide(L)'
;MRHQRKMRPGALVTVAAAAALMALAGCATSTPYQPLSPSNQVSGGYSDEQLAPDRFRVTFAGNTLTSRDKVEGFLLYRAAELTVRQNY
;
A
#
# COMPACT_ATOMS: atom_id res chain seq x y z
N MET A 1 -18.62 -39.20 12.82
CA MET A 1 -17.93 -39.73 11.62
C MET A 1 -17.78 -38.60 10.62
N ARG A 2 -16.55 -38.13 10.34
CA ARG A 2 -16.27 -37.00 9.46
C ARG A 2 -16.58 -37.39 8.01
N HIS A 3 -17.60 -36.79 7.42
CA HIS A 3 -17.85 -36.85 5.97
C HIS A 3 -16.69 -36.15 5.24
N GLN A 4 -15.68 -36.93 4.87
CA GLN A 4 -14.66 -36.53 3.90
C GLN A 4 -15.36 -36.35 2.54
N ARG A 5 -15.82 -35.13 2.23
CA ARG A 5 -16.26 -34.76 0.88
C ARG A 5 -15.02 -34.86 -0.02
N LYS A 6 -14.84 -35.99 -0.72
CA LYS A 6 -13.85 -36.13 -1.80
C LYS A 6 -14.16 -35.06 -2.84
N MET A 7 -13.38 -33.98 -2.84
CA MET A 7 -13.46 -32.96 -3.88
C MET A 7 -13.11 -33.62 -5.21
N ARG A 8 -13.97 -33.41 -6.22
CA ARG A 8 -13.72 -33.92 -7.58
C ARG A 8 -12.42 -33.28 -8.09
N PRO A 9 -11.51 -34.02 -8.75
CA PRO A 9 -10.21 -33.49 -9.18
C PRO A 9 -10.35 -32.23 -10.06
N GLY A 10 -11.41 -32.13 -10.88
CA GLY A 10 -11.69 -30.92 -11.66
C GLY A 10 -12.10 -29.69 -10.84
N ALA A 11 -12.72 -29.89 -9.67
CA ALA A 11 -13.02 -28.81 -8.72
C ALA A 11 -11.74 -28.32 -8.00
N LEU A 12 -10.77 -29.21 -7.77
CA LEU A 12 -9.47 -28.84 -7.20
C LEU A 12 -8.63 -28.01 -8.19
N VAL A 13 -8.62 -28.39 -9.47
CA VAL A 13 -7.87 -27.69 -10.53
C VAL A 13 -8.43 -26.29 -10.78
N THR A 14 -9.76 -26.13 -10.79
CA THR A 14 -10.40 -24.81 -10.97
C THR A 14 -10.15 -23.88 -9.79
N VAL A 15 -10.19 -24.37 -8.55
CA VAL A 15 -9.84 -23.58 -7.36
C VAL A 15 -8.37 -23.17 -7.37
N ALA A 16 -7.45 -24.07 -7.73
CA ALA A 16 -6.03 -23.76 -7.83
C ALA A 16 -5.74 -22.71 -8.92
N ALA A 17 -6.38 -22.82 -10.08
CA ALA A 17 -6.24 -21.85 -11.17
C ALA A 17 -6.79 -20.46 -10.79
N ALA A 18 -7.94 -20.41 -10.10
CA ALA A 18 -8.51 -19.15 -9.61
C ALA A 18 -7.61 -18.49 -8.55
N ALA A 19 -7.02 -19.28 -7.64
CA ALA A 19 -6.07 -18.78 -6.64
C ALA A 19 -4.79 -18.23 -7.29
N ALA A 20 -4.28 -18.88 -8.33
CA ALA A 20 -3.13 -18.40 -9.08
C ALA A 20 -3.43 -17.06 -9.78
N LEU A 21 -4.60 -16.91 -10.42
CA LEU A 21 -4.99 -15.66 -11.06
C LEU A 21 -5.13 -14.50 -10.05
N MET A 22 -5.67 -14.75 -8.85
CA MET A 22 -5.72 -13.74 -7.79
C MET A 22 -4.33 -13.36 -7.27
N ALA A 23 -3.41 -14.32 -7.19
CA ALA A 23 -2.03 -14.05 -6.77
C ALA A 23 -1.28 -13.16 -7.78
N LEU A 24 -1.55 -13.29 -9.07
CA LEU A 24 -0.91 -12.46 -10.12
C LEU A 24 -1.45 -11.03 -10.19
N ALA A 25 -2.67 -10.77 -9.71
CA ALA A 25 -3.28 -9.43 -9.77
C ALA A 25 -2.67 -8.42 -8.77
N GLY A 26 -1.86 -8.86 -7.80
CA GLY A 26 -1.36 -8.03 -6.71
C GLY A 26 -0.02 -7.33 -6.92
N CYS A 27 0.71 -7.60 -8.00
CA CYS A 27 2.14 -7.24 -8.08
C CYS A 27 2.45 -5.84 -8.64
N ALA A 28 1.48 -5.13 -9.21
CA ALA A 28 1.76 -3.87 -9.91
C ALA A 28 0.71 -2.78 -9.58
N THR A 29 0.73 -2.28 -8.34
CA THR A 29 -0.14 -1.18 -7.92
C THR A 29 0.64 0.12 -7.74
N SER A 30 -0.02 1.26 -7.99
CA SER A 30 0.45 2.58 -7.54
C SER A 30 0.72 2.55 -6.03
N THR A 31 1.75 3.27 -5.58
CA THR A 31 2.09 3.45 -4.18
C THR A 31 0.88 3.96 -3.39
N PRO A 32 0.40 3.21 -2.38
CA PRO A 32 -0.68 3.67 -1.51
C PRO A 32 -0.17 4.71 -0.50
N TYR A 33 -1.07 5.39 0.19
CA TYR A 33 -0.70 6.24 1.31
C TYR A 33 -0.32 5.38 2.53
N GLN A 34 0.98 5.28 2.81
CA GLN A 34 1.55 4.43 3.86
C GLN A 34 2.90 5.01 4.32
N PRO A 35 3.40 4.70 5.54
CA PRO A 35 4.76 5.09 5.94
C PRO A 35 5.81 4.50 4.99
N LEU A 36 6.89 5.21 4.73
CA LEU A 36 8.02 4.71 3.97
C LEU A 36 8.80 3.69 4.82
N SER A 37 8.74 2.41 4.43
CA SER A 37 9.41 1.32 5.13
C SER A 37 10.00 0.30 4.14
N PRO A 38 11.17 -0.30 4.45
CA PRO A 38 11.71 -1.43 3.69
C PRO A 38 10.80 -2.66 3.67
N SER A 39 9.89 -2.80 4.64
CA SER A 39 8.96 -3.94 4.75
C SER A 39 7.67 -3.77 3.93
N ASN A 40 7.48 -2.63 3.26
CA ASN A 40 6.27 -2.38 2.49
C ASN A 40 6.17 -3.34 1.30
N GLN A 41 4.98 -3.91 1.10
CA GLN A 41 4.70 -4.76 -0.06
C GLN A 41 4.75 -3.99 -1.37
N VAL A 42 4.37 -2.71 -1.34
CA VAL A 42 4.46 -1.78 -2.46
C VAL A 42 5.52 -0.73 -2.14
N SER A 43 6.50 -0.52 -3.02
CA SER A 43 7.56 0.45 -2.79
C SER A 43 7.03 1.89 -2.66
N GLY A 44 7.66 2.65 -1.77
CA GLY A 44 7.33 4.05 -1.52
C GLY A 44 6.44 4.25 -0.28
N GLY A 45 6.02 5.49 -0.07
CA GLY A 45 5.30 5.94 1.11
C GLY A 45 5.73 7.33 1.58
N TYR A 46 5.15 7.80 2.68
CA TYR A 46 5.49 9.07 3.32
C TYR A 46 6.59 8.92 4.37
N SER A 47 7.39 9.96 4.53
CA SER A 47 8.22 10.16 5.72
C SER A 47 8.19 11.62 6.12
N ASP A 48 8.44 11.87 7.40
CA ASP A 48 8.56 13.21 7.94
C ASP A 48 9.63 13.28 9.02
N GLU A 49 10.25 14.45 9.09
CA GLU A 49 11.27 14.78 10.07
C GLU A 49 10.90 16.13 10.69
N GLN A 50 10.83 16.18 12.03
CA GLN A 50 10.61 17.42 12.74
C GLN A 50 11.93 18.20 12.81
N LEU A 51 11.94 19.39 12.20
CA LEU A 51 13.10 20.27 12.19
C LEU A 51 13.04 21.32 13.31
N ALA A 52 11.82 21.69 13.74
CA ALA A 52 11.52 22.61 14.84
C ALA A 52 10.10 22.33 15.38
N PRO A 53 9.67 22.92 16.51
CA PRO A 53 8.34 22.66 17.10
C PRO A 53 7.16 22.78 16.13
N ASP A 54 7.25 23.69 15.15
CA ASP A 54 6.22 24.03 14.16
C ASP A 54 6.67 23.78 12.71
N ARG A 55 7.80 23.09 12.49
CA ARG A 55 8.39 22.92 11.17
C ARG A 55 8.78 21.48 10.90
N PHE A 56 8.23 20.93 9.82
CA PHE A 56 8.46 19.56 9.38
C PHE A 56 8.96 19.53 7.94
N ARG A 57 9.93 18.64 7.67
CA ARG A 57 10.24 18.22 6.31
C ARG A 57 9.36 17.02 6.00
N VAL A 58 8.53 17.14 4.96
CA VAL A 58 7.64 16.06 4.52
C VAL A 58 8.11 15.55 3.16
N THR A 59 8.18 14.24 3.01
CA THR A 59 8.53 13.57 1.74
C THR A 59 7.48 12.51 1.43
N PHE A 60 7.15 12.36 0.14
CA PHE A 60 6.40 11.21 -0.34
C PHE A 60 7.15 10.60 -1.54
N ALA A 61 7.50 9.32 -1.43
CA ALA A 61 8.13 8.58 -2.52
C ALA A 61 7.08 7.72 -3.24
N GLY A 62 6.91 7.92 -4.55
CA GLY A 62 6.09 7.06 -5.42
C GLY A 62 6.94 6.08 -6.23
N ASN A 63 6.33 4.98 -6.67
CA ASN A 63 6.92 4.08 -7.67
C ASN A 63 6.59 4.52 -9.11
N THR A 64 7.09 3.78 -10.10
CA THR A 64 6.90 4.08 -11.54
C THR A 64 5.44 4.06 -12.01
N LEU A 65 4.53 3.48 -11.23
CA LEU A 65 3.09 3.41 -11.51
C LEU A 65 2.31 4.55 -10.84
N THR A 66 2.96 5.36 -10.01
CA THR A 66 2.32 6.45 -9.28
C THR A 66 2.51 7.75 -10.06
N SER A 67 1.40 8.38 -10.44
CA SER A 67 1.46 9.67 -11.13
C SER A 67 2.04 10.75 -10.22
N ARG A 68 2.68 11.76 -10.84
CA ARG A 68 3.23 12.91 -10.15
C ARG A 68 2.15 13.64 -9.34
N ASP A 69 0.97 13.85 -9.92
CA ASP A 69 -0.16 14.51 -9.25
C ASP A 69 -0.56 13.78 -7.96
N LYS A 70 -0.53 12.44 -7.96
CA LYS A 70 -0.83 11.63 -6.78
C LYS A 70 0.26 11.74 -5.71
N VAL A 71 1.53 11.78 -6.12
CA VAL A 71 2.66 12.05 -5.20
C VAL A 71 2.52 13.42 -4.56
N GLU A 72 2.26 14.46 -5.34
CA GLU A 72 2.07 15.83 -4.84
C GLU A 72 0.86 15.92 -3.92
N GLY A 73 -0.25 15.30 -4.29
CA GLY A 73 -1.45 15.20 -3.46
C GLY A 73 -1.18 14.54 -2.10
N PHE A 74 -0.46 13.40 -2.08
CA PHE A 74 -0.11 12.73 -0.83
C PHE A 74 0.93 13.48 0.00
N LEU A 75 1.86 14.19 -0.64
CA LEU A 75 2.80 15.06 0.04
C LEU A 75 2.07 16.19 0.79
N LEU A 76 1.14 16.87 0.12
CA LEU A 76 0.32 17.92 0.73
C LEU A 76 -0.61 17.36 1.82
N TYR A 77 -1.21 16.19 1.57
CA TYR A 77 -2.07 15.51 2.53
C TYR A 77 -1.32 15.18 3.83
N ARG A 78 -0.10 14.62 3.75
CA ARG A 78 0.71 14.34 4.94
C ARG A 78 1.08 15.61 5.69
N ALA A 79 1.38 16.70 4.99
CA ALA A 79 1.66 17.99 5.61
C ALA A 79 0.45 18.50 6.41
N ALA A 80 -0.75 18.46 5.83
CA ALA A 80 -1.98 18.85 6.53
C ALA A 80 -2.28 17.94 7.74
N GLU A 81 -2.04 16.63 7.61
CA GLU A 81 -2.22 15.67 8.69
C GLU A 81 -1.29 15.97 9.88
N LEU A 82 -0.05 16.41 9.63
CA LEU A 82 0.86 16.87 10.68
C LEU A 82 0.35 18.16 11.34
N THR A 83 -0.17 19.13 10.58
CA THR A 83 -0.78 20.34 11.13
C THR A 83 -1.90 20.01 12.11
N VAL A 84 -2.83 19.13 11.71
CA VAL A 84 -3.94 18.69 12.57
C VAL A 84 -3.45 17.97 13.82
N ARG A 85 -2.43 17.12 13.70
CA ARG A 85 -1.83 16.43 14.88
C ARG A 85 -1.21 17.39 15.89
N GLN A 86 -0.64 18.49 15.40
CA GLN A 86 -0.09 19.55 16.23
C GLN A 86 -1.17 20.48 16.78
N ASN A 87 -2.45 20.18 16.51
CA ASN A 87 -3.63 20.92 16.98
C ASN A 87 -3.65 22.39 16.50
N TYR A 88 -3.19 22.60 15.26
CA TYR A 88 -3.26 23.88 14.55
C TYR A 88 -4.32 23.85 13.44
#